data_AF-A0A7S4JME7-F1
#
_entry.id   AF-A0A7S4JME7-F1
#
_cell.length_a   1.000
_cell.length_b   1.000
_cell.length_c   1.000
_cell.angle_alpha   90.00
_cell.angle_beta   90.00
_cell.angle_gamma   90.00
#
_symmetry.space_group_name_H-M   'P 1'
#
loop_
_entity.id
_entity.type
_entity.pdbx_description
1 polymer ?
#
loop_
_entity_poly.entity_id
_entity_poly.type
_entity_poly.pdbx_seq_one_letter_code
_entity_poly.pdbx_strand_id
1 'polypeptide(L)'
;LKKMISGTHRTYLTGPASMAQRRNPFIRLKGRRTYSTRESYVGEMSKLADDGDVHVLQLKEDTMYQVIKRQAEVLATSGNINGLQQILARFPCHLDALYYMFNLLLLAGENSEARLCIEHAMYCIGEIRRDFSFSWTDVFTVRRIPFDRPSNRIIHLTISAYAHALLRQDCTITAFEVLKILFNLDSSDPTHTLFNIEYCGLKNACFSKLSELLDALPSEYQTLPNVLYTKALCTFYADT
;
A
#
# COMPACT_ATOMS: atom_id res chain seq x y z
N LEU A 1 -10.71 14.49 -7.78
CA LEU A 1 -10.22 13.14 -8.13
C LEU A 1 -11.17 12.25 -8.95
N LYS A 2 -12.50 12.17 -8.67
CA LYS A 2 -13.45 11.33 -9.46
C LYS A 2 -13.40 11.56 -10.99
N LYS A 3 -13.17 12.79 -11.46
CA LYS A 3 -12.99 13.14 -12.88
C LYS A 3 -11.61 12.77 -13.46
N MET A 4 -10.57 12.69 -12.63
CA MET A 4 -9.24 12.20 -13.03
C MET A 4 -9.25 10.68 -13.13
N ILE A 5 -9.92 9.99 -12.20
CA ILE A 5 -10.13 8.54 -12.21
C ILE A 5 -11.01 8.12 -13.40
N SER A 6 -11.91 8.99 -13.88
CA SER A 6 -12.75 8.71 -15.05
C SER A 6 -12.14 9.05 -16.41
N GLY A 7 -10.87 9.48 -16.48
CA GLY A 7 -10.18 9.72 -17.75
C GLY A 7 -10.86 10.75 -18.67
N THR A 8 -11.61 11.71 -18.13
CA THR A 8 -12.29 12.72 -18.96
C THR A 8 -11.37 13.91 -19.23
N HIS A 9 -10.31 13.70 -20.00
CA HIS A 9 -9.82 14.75 -20.89
C HIS A 9 -10.58 14.60 -22.22
N ARG A 10 -11.47 15.56 -22.49
CA ARG A 10 -12.06 15.75 -23.81
C ARG A 10 -10.93 16.03 -24.81
N THR A 11 -10.45 15.01 -25.50
CA THR A 11 -9.91 15.17 -26.85
C THR A 11 -11.10 15.12 -27.80
N TYR A 12 -11.30 16.21 -28.54
CA TYR A 12 -12.29 16.31 -29.60
C TYR A 12 -11.97 15.29 -30.71
N LEU A 13 -12.48 14.07 -30.58
CA LEU A 13 -12.54 13.08 -31.64
C LEU A 13 -13.93 12.45 -31.62
N THR A 14 -14.76 12.96 -32.52
CA THR A 14 -15.88 12.30 -33.23
C THR A 14 -16.50 11.06 -32.56
N GLY A 15 -17.73 11.24 -32.06
CA GLY A 15 -18.70 10.17 -31.78
C GLY A 15 -18.98 9.92 -30.30
N PRO A 16 -20.24 9.80 -29.86
CA PRO A 16 -20.54 9.36 -28.50
C PRO A 16 -20.10 7.90 -28.39
N ALA A 17 -19.00 7.66 -27.68
CA ALA A 17 -18.62 6.30 -27.29
C ALA A 17 -19.79 5.68 -26.53
N SER A 18 -20.44 4.70 -27.19
CA SER A 18 -21.55 3.91 -26.69
C SER A 18 -21.30 3.47 -25.25
N MET A 19 -22.35 3.52 -24.42
CA MET A 19 -22.35 3.00 -23.04
C MET A 19 -21.77 1.58 -22.91
N ALA A 20 -21.70 0.81 -24.00
CA ALA A 20 -21.08 -0.51 -24.08
C ALA A 20 -19.55 -0.52 -23.83
N GLN A 21 -18.85 0.61 -23.90
CA GLN A 21 -17.41 0.68 -23.61
C GLN A 21 -17.08 0.91 -22.13
N ARG A 22 -18.09 1.14 -21.27
CA ARG A 22 -17.88 1.15 -19.81
C ARG A 22 -17.72 -0.28 -19.32
N ARG A 23 -16.48 -0.73 -19.16
CA ARG A 23 -16.19 -2.06 -18.61
C ARG A 23 -16.65 -2.13 -17.16
N ASN A 24 -17.40 -3.18 -16.86
CA ASN A 24 -17.99 -3.39 -15.56
C ASN A 24 -16.89 -3.72 -14.52
N PRO A 25 -16.70 -2.94 -13.45
CA PRO A 25 -15.61 -3.16 -12.49
C PRO A 25 -15.75 -4.49 -11.72
N PHE A 26 -16.93 -5.10 -11.77
CA PHE A 26 -17.23 -6.38 -11.12
C PHE A 26 -17.02 -7.61 -12.04
N ILE A 27 -16.90 -7.42 -13.37
CA ILE A 27 -16.65 -8.52 -14.32
C ILE A 27 -15.15 -8.59 -14.61
N ARG A 28 -14.47 -9.54 -13.95
CA ARG A 28 -13.03 -9.79 -14.10
C ARG A 28 -12.77 -10.75 -15.27
N LEU A 29 -12.12 -10.29 -16.34
CA LEU A 29 -11.53 -11.19 -17.34
C LEU A 29 -10.17 -11.67 -16.83
N LYS A 30 -9.98 -12.98 -16.68
CA LYS A 30 -8.68 -13.58 -16.38
C LYS A 30 -7.64 -13.07 -17.38
N GLY A 31 -6.51 -12.57 -16.88
CA GLY A 31 -5.38 -12.12 -17.71
C GLY A 31 -5.46 -10.68 -18.28
N ARG A 32 -6.41 -9.84 -17.84
CA ARG A 32 -6.43 -8.41 -18.25
C ARG A 32 -6.51 -7.47 -17.04
N ARG A 33 -5.60 -6.49 -16.98
CA ARG A 33 -5.64 -5.41 -15.98
C ARG A 33 -6.88 -4.53 -16.18
N THR A 34 -7.46 -4.05 -15.09
CA THR A 34 -8.63 -3.16 -15.07
C THR A 34 -8.32 -1.79 -15.67
N TYR A 35 -7.11 -1.29 -15.44
CA TYR A 35 -6.49 -0.24 -16.24
C TYR A 35 -5.68 -0.89 -17.36
N SER A 36 -6.24 -0.81 -18.57
CA SER A 36 -5.69 -1.37 -19.81
C SER A 36 -5.16 -0.25 -20.70
N THR A 37 -4.38 0.68 -20.16
CA THR A 37 -3.57 1.55 -21.01
C THR A 37 -2.15 1.00 -21.00
N ARG A 38 -1.59 0.80 -22.20
CA ARG A 38 -0.16 0.51 -22.42
C ARG A 38 0.75 1.51 -21.69
N GLU A 39 0.22 2.68 -21.36
CA GLU A 39 0.90 3.76 -20.65
C GLU A 39 0.69 3.75 -19.13
N SER A 40 -0.33 3.08 -18.57
CA SER A 40 -0.51 3.00 -17.11
C SER A 40 0.46 1.98 -16.52
N TYR A 41 1.71 2.39 -16.37
CA TYR A 41 2.76 1.54 -15.84
C TYR A 41 2.60 1.39 -14.32
N VAL A 42 2.07 0.24 -13.93
CA VAL A 42 1.86 -0.17 -12.53
C VAL A 42 3.14 -0.77 -11.91
N GLY A 43 4.23 -0.90 -12.67
CA GLY A 43 5.34 -1.78 -12.28
C GLY A 43 4.96 -3.25 -12.43
N GLU A 44 5.95 -4.09 -12.71
CA GLU A 44 5.81 -5.54 -12.65
C GLU A 44 6.56 -6.03 -11.41
N MET A 45 6.14 -7.13 -10.78
CA MET A 45 6.95 -7.77 -9.75
C MET A 45 7.87 -8.79 -10.38
N SER A 46 9.17 -8.65 -10.18
CA SER A 46 10.15 -9.68 -10.49
C SER A 46 10.49 -10.49 -9.25
N LYS A 47 10.66 -11.80 -9.42
CA LYS A 47 11.26 -12.68 -8.41
C LYS A 47 12.78 -12.55 -8.54
N LEU A 48 13.48 -12.27 -7.44
CA LEU A 48 14.95 -12.17 -7.46
C LEU A 48 15.64 -13.41 -6.95
N ALA A 49 15.14 -13.98 -5.87
CA ALA A 49 15.74 -15.14 -5.23
C ALA A 49 14.64 -16.00 -4.61
N ASP A 50 14.80 -17.29 -4.77
CA ASP A 50 14.04 -18.30 -4.04
C ASP A 50 15.01 -18.85 -2.98
N ASP A 51 15.00 -18.25 -1.79
CA ASP A 51 15.78 -18.76 -0.67
C ASP A 51 14.93 -19.83 0.02
N GLY A 52 14.90 -21.02 -0.60
CA GLY A 52 14.05 -22.15 -0.19
C GLY A 52 12.55 -21.82 -0.26
N ASP A 53 11.91 -21.72 0.90
CA ASP A 53 10.49 -21.36 1.06
C ASP A 53 10.24 -19.84 1.02
N VAL A 54 11.27 -18.99 0.90
CA VAL A 54 11.06 -17.53 0.87
C VAL A 54 11.38 -16.96 -0.51
N HIS A 55 10.34 -16.59 -1.25
CA HIS A 55 10.44 -15.87 -2.51
C HIS A 55 10.61 -14.37 -2.26
N VAL A 56 11.78 -13.85 -2.60
CA VAL A 56 12.07 -12.42 -2.49
C VAL A 56 11.63 -11.70 -3.77
N LEU A 57 10.75 -10.71 -3.61
CA LEU A 57 10.25 -9.91 -4.71
C LEU A 57 10.87 -8.51 -4.79
N GLN A 58 10.85 -7.95 -6.01
CA GLN A 58 11.13 -6.55 -6.26
C GLN A 58 10.19 -5.95 -7.29
N LEU A 59 9.87 -4.68 -7.08
CA LEU A 59 9.22 -3.86 -8.09
C LEU A 59 10.19 -3.60 -9.26
N LYS A 60 9.86 -4.13 -10.43
CA LYS A 60 10.56 -3.87 -11.69
C LYS A 60 10.15 -2.49 -12.21
N GLU A 61 11.10 -1.57 -12.12
CA GLU A 61 10.96 -0.20 -12.60
C GLU A 61 11.55 -0.10 -14.01
N ASP A 62 10.69 0.03 -15.03
CA ASP A 62 11.14 0.28 -16.40
C ASP A 62 11.77 1.69 -16.54
N THR A 63 12.50 1.91 -17.64
CA THR A 63 13.14 3.20 -17.92
C THR A 63 12.15 4.37 -17.92
N MET A 64 10.95 4.17 -18.47
CA MET A 64 9.88 5.17 -18.44
C MET A 64 9.42 5.48 -17.01
N TYR A 65 9.28 4.45 -16.15
CA TYR A 65 8.89 4.63 -14.75
C TYR A 65 9.92 5.48 -14.01
N GLN A 66 11.20 5.19 -14.20
CA GLN A 66 12.28 5.98 -13.57
C GLN A 66 12.26 7.46 -13.99
N VAL A 67 11.99 7.74 -15.27
CA VAL A 67 11.88 9.11 -15.77
C VAL A 67 10.71 9.84 -15.09
N ILE A 68 9.54 9.19 -15.02
CA ILE A 68 8.35 9.77 -14.39
C ILE A 68 8.56 9.95 -12.88
N LYS A 69 9.18 8.98 -12.21
CA LYS A 69 9.54 9.04 -10.79
C LYS A 69 10.40 10.26 -10.48
N ARG A 70 11.48 10.47 -11.24
CA ARG A 70 12.35 11.66 -11.10
C ARG A 70 11.58 12.96 -11.35
N GLN A 71 10.73 12.99 -12.38
CA GLN A 71 9.92 14.18 -12.66
C GLN A 71 8.92 14.47 -11.53
N ALA A 72 8.27 13.44 -11.00
CA ALA A 72 7.34 13.55 -9.89
C ALA A 72 8.04 14.00 -8.60
N GLU A 73 9.25 13.52 -8.34
CA GLU A 73 10.07 13.94 -7.19
C GLU A 73 10.44 15.43 -7.24
N VAL A 74 10.83 15.94 -8.42
CA VAL A 74 11.10 17.37 -8.63
C VAL A 74 9.85 18.21 -8.40
N LEU A 75 8.69 17.76 -8.88
CA LEU A 75 7.41 18.45 -8.67
C LEU A 75 6.95 18.39 -7.21
N ALA A 76 7.19 17.28 -6.52
CA ALA A 76 6.90 17.13 -5.10
C ALA A 76 7.75 18.09 -4.25
N THR A 77 9.04 18.17 -4.54
CA THR A 77 9.99 19.06 -3.84
C THR A 77 9.62 20.53 -4.05
N SER A 78 9.12 20.90 -5.23
CA SER A 78 8.65 22.26 -5.52
C SER A 78 7.22 22.55 -5.04
N GLY A 79 6.51 21.57 -4.47
CA GLY A 79 5.13 21.73 -4.00
C GLY A 79 4.09 21.94 -5.12
N ASN A 80 4.42 21.57 -6.36
CA ASN A 80 3.55 21.82 -7.51
C ASN A 80 2.50 20.71 -7.69
N ILE A 81 1.35 20.87 -7.03
CA ILE A 81 0.20 19.96 -7.10
C ILE A 81 -0.32 19.83 -8.54
N ASN A 82 -0.42 20.93 -9.29
CA ASN A 82 -0.95 20.93 -10.65
C ASN A 82 -0.08 20.10 -11.61
N GLY A 83 1.24 20.19 -11.47
CA GLY A 83 2.17 19.38 -12.25
C GLY A 83 2.02 17.89 -11.99
N LEU A 84 1.89 17.49 -10.71
CA LEU A 84 1.64 16.09 -10.35
C LEU A 84 0.28 15.60 -10.84
N GLN A 85 -0.75 16.46 -10.86
CA GLN A 85 -2.06 16.11 -11.42
C GLN A 85 -1.96 15.81 -12.92
N GLN A 86 -1.17 16.58 -13.68
CA GLN A 86 -0.93 16.31 -15.10
C GLN A 86 -0.20 14.99 -15.32
N ILE A 87 0.79 14.66 -14.48
CA ILE A 87 1.46 13.35 -14.53
C ILE A 87 0.45 12.24 -14.27
N LEU A 88 -0.37 12.35 -13.22
CA LEU A 88 -1.37 11.33 -12.87
C LEU A 88 -2.50 11.24 -13.90
N ALA A 89 -2.81 12.30 -14.63
CA ALA A 89 -3.77 12.25 -15.73
C ALA A 89 -3.27 11.38 -16.89
N ARG A 90 -1.96 11.35 -17.13
CA ARG A 90 -1.32 10.52 -18.15
C ARG A 90 -0.95 9.12 -17.63
N PHE A 91 -0.47 9.05 -16.40
CA PHE A 91 0.04 7.87 -15.72
C PHE A 91 -0.73 7.63 -14.42
N PRO A 92 -2.00 7.19 -14.49
CA PRO A 92 -2.90 7.14 -13.33
C PRO A 92 -2.46 6.17 -12.23
N CYS A 93 -1.65 5.17 -12.57
CA CYS A 93 -1.25 4.10 -11.65
C CYS A 93 0.22 4.20 -11.22
N HIS A 94 0.87 5.35 -11.39
CA HIS A 94 2.25 5.54 -10.96
C HIS A 94 2.33 5.70 -9.44
N LEU A 95 2.80 4.66 -8.74
CA LEU A 95 2.80 4.60 -7.27
C LEU A 95 3.51 5.79 -6.59
N ASP A 96 4.74 6.14 -6.99
CA ASP A 96 5.45 7.26 -6.36
C ASP A 96 4.71 8.59 -6.56
N ALA A 97 4.09 8.79 -7.73
CA ALA A 97 3.40 10.04 -8.03
C ALA A 97 2.10 10.17 -7.22
N LEU A 98 1.38 9.06 -7.02
CA LEU A 98 0.21 9.00 -6.15
C LEU A 98 0.60 9.27 -4.69
N TYR A 99 1.72 8.72 -4.24
CA TYR A 99 2.22 8.92 -2.88
C TYR A 99 2.68 10.38 -2.64
N TYR A 100 3.42 10.97 -3.58
CA TYR A 100 3.80 12.38 -3.49
C TYR A 100 2.58 13.30 -3.53
N MET A 101 1.61 13.03 -4.39
CA MET A 101 0.35 13.77 -4.43
C MET A 101 -0.39 13.67 -3.09
N PHE A 102 -0.48 12.46 -2.52
CA PHE A 102 -1.08 12.26 -1.20
C PHE A 102 -0.42 13.13 -0.13
N ASN A 103 0.91 13.16 -0.06
CA ASN A 103 1.63 13.97 0.92
C ASN A 103 1.40 15.48 0.73
N LEU A 104 1.42 15.97 -0.51
CA LEU A 104 1.14 17.38 -0.78
C LEU A 104 -0.31 17.77 -0.44
N LEU A 105 -1.28 16.90 -0.74
CA LEU A 105 -2.69 17.15 -0.40
C LEU A 105 -2.91 17.15 1.11
N LEU A 106 -2.20 16.28 1.86
CA LEU A 106 -2.22 16.34 3.33
C LEU A 106 -1.65 17.67 3.85
N LEU A 107 -0.55 18.15 3.28
CA LEU A 107 0.04 19.45 3.64
C LEU A 107 -0.89 20.63 3.29
N ALA A 108 -1.65 20.52 2.20
CA ALA A 108 -2.66 21.51 1.81
C ALA A 108 -3.95 21.45 2.67
N GLY A 109 -4.11 20.43 3.52
CA GLY A 109 -5.31 20.21 4.33
C GLY A 109 -6.47 19.54 3.59
N GLU A 110 -6.29 19.13 2.34
CA GLU A 110 -7.30 18.45 1.52
C GLU A 110 -7.37 16.94 1.85
N ASN A 111 -7.76 16.62 3.07
CA ASN A 111 -7.77 15.24 3.60
C ASN A 111 -8.65 14.27 2.80
N SER A 112 -9.77 14.74 2.23
CA SER A 112 -10.70 13.92 1.44
C SER A 112 -10.08 13.48 0.11
N GLU A 113 -9.43 14.41 -0.60
CA GLU A 113 -8.76 14.11 -1.86
C GLU A 113 -7.47 13.32 -1.61
N ALA A 114 -6.70 13.63 -0.55
CA ALA A 114 -5.57 12.82 -0.13
C ALA A 114 -5.97 11.35 0.08
N ARG A 115 -7.09 11.12 0.78
CA ARG A 115 -7.62 9.76 0.99
C ARG A 115 -7.88 9.02 -0.31
N LEU A 116 -8.48 9.67 -1.30
CA LEU A 116 -8.75 9.06 -2.61
C LEU A 116 -7.44 8.69 -3.34
N CYS A 117 -6.39 9.52 -3.21
CA CYS A 117 -5.08 9.21 -3.77
C CYS A 117 -4.45 7.96 -3.14
N ILE A 118 -4.49 7.83 -1.81
CA ILE A 118 -3.89 6.67 -1.12
C ILE A 118 -4.71 5.39 -1.33
N GLU A 119 -6.04 5.48 -1.38
CA GLU A 119 -6.91 4.34 -1.73
C GLU A 119 -6.64 3.87 -3.17
N HIS A 120 -6.41 4.80 -4.09
CA HIS A 120 -6.02 4.48 -5.46
C HIS A 120 -4.60 3.86 -5.54
N ALA A 121 -3.66 4.32 -4.71
CA ALA A 121 -2.34 3.71 -4.61
C ALA A 121 -2.42 2.28 -4.08
N MET A 122 -3.22 2.03 -3.03
CA MET A 122 -3.49 0.69 -2.51
C MET A 122 -4.16 -0.22 -3.55
N TYR A 123 -5.07 0.34 -4.35
CA TYR A 123 -5.64 -0.38 -5.48
C TYR A 123 -4.55 -0.81 -6.47
N CYS A 124 -3.64 0.09 -6.85
CA CYS A 124 -2.52 -0.23 -7.74
C CYS A 124 -1.61 -1.32 -7.15
N ILE A 125 -1.33 -1.28 -5.85
CA ILE A 125 -0.62 -2.36 -5.15
C ILE A 125 -1.38 -3.69 -5.24
N GLY A 126 -2.70 -3.69 -5.09
CA GLY A 126 -3.55 -4.86 -5.27
C GLY A 126 -3.53 -5.42 -6.70
N GLU A 127 -3.36 -4.56 -7.71
CA GLU A 127 -3.18 -4.96 -9.11
C GLU A 127 -1.83 -5.63 -9.33
N ILE A 128 -0.74 -5.08 -8.76
CA ILE A 128 0.60 -5.69 -8.76
C ILE A 128 0.57 -7.05 -8.07
N ARG A 129 -0.20 -7.14 -6.97
CA ARG A 129 -0.40 -8.37 -6.20
C ARG A 129 -1.06 -9.48 -7.01
N ARG A 130 -1.70 -9.23 -8.16
CA ARG A 130 -2.33 -10.34 -8.91
C ARG A 130 -1.34 -11.41 -9.34
N ASP A 131 -0.07 -11.05 -9.49
CA ASP A 131 1.01 -11.97 -9.81
C ASP A 131 1.54 -12.70 -8.55
N PHE A 132 0.91 -12.45 -7.39
CA PHE A 132 1.37 -12.87 -6.08
C PHE A 132 0.25 -13.30 -5.11
N SER A 133 0.22 -14.58 -4.75
CA SER A 133 -0.65 -15.03 -3.65
C SER A 133 -0.03 -14.64 -2.31
N PHE A 134 -0.76 -13.86 -1.51
CA PHE A 134 -0.46 -13.59 -0.11
C PHE A 134 -1.56 -14.24 0.74
N SER A 135 -1.16 -15.03 1.73
CA SER A 135 -2.07 -15.60 2.72
C SER A 135 -2.22 -14.59 3.86
N TRP A 136 -3.47 -14.20 4.14
CA TRP A 136 -3.81 -13.24 5.19
C TRP A 136 -3.77 -13.84 6.60
N THR A 137 -3.71 -15.17 6.65
CA THR A 137 -3.80 -15.97 7.88
C THR A 137 -2.45 -16.52 8.32
N ASP A 138 -1.47 -16.60 7.43
CA ASP A 138 -0.16 -17.16 7.79
C ASP A 138 0.73 -16.06 8.38
N VAL A 139 1.19 -16.31 9.61
CA VAL A 139 1.96 -15.36 10.43
C VAL A 139 3.36 -15.09 9.86
N PHE A 140 3.82 -15.94 8.94
CA PHE A 140 5.07 -15.75 8.19
C PHE A 140 4.87 -16.24 6.76
N THR A 141 4.70 -15.29 5.84
CA THR A 141 4.54 -15.67 4.44
C THR A 141 5.87 -16.10 3.81
N VAL A 142 5.75 -17.11 2.94
CA VAL A 142 6.72 -17.68 1.98
C VAL A 142 7.28 -16.62 1.02
N ARG A 143 6.91 -15.34 1.16
CA ARG A 143 7.19 -14.34 0.14
C ARG A 143 7.39 -12.95 0.73
N ARG A 144 8.58 -12.37 0.56
CA ARG A 144 9.01 -11.11 1.20
C ARG A 144 9.28 -10.01 0.17
N ILE A 145 8.97 -8.77 0.54
CA ILE A 145 9.32 -7.56 -0.21
C ILE A 145 10.29 -6.77 0.70
N PRO A 146 11.61 -6.95 0.58
CA PRO A 146 12.56 -6.31 1.47
C PRO A 146 12.59 -4.79 1.26
N PHE A 147 12.65 -4.03 2.34
CA PHE A 147 12.70 -2.56 2.34
C PHE A 147 14.06 -1.98 1.96
N ASP A 148 15.13 -2.75 2.14
CA ASP A 148 16.49 -2.33 1.78
C ASP A 148 16.57 -1.83 0.32
N ARG A 149 15.81 -2.49 -0.58
CA ARG A 149 15.74 -2.11 -1.99
C ARG A 149 14.93 -0.82 -2.20
N PRO A 150 15.49 0.18 -2.91
CA PRO A 150 14.84 1.48 -3.10
C PRO A 150 13.51 1.39 -3.86
N SER A 151 13.40 0.49 -4.85
CA SER A 151 12.17 0.27 -5.63
C SER A 151 11.01 -0.27 -4.78
N ASN A 152 11.33 -0.98 -3.69
CA ASN A 152 10.32 -1.59 -2.81
C ASN A 152 9.83 -0.64 -1.72
N ARG A 153 10.64 0.37 -1.35
CA ARG A 153 10.31 1.32 -0.28
C ARG A 153 8.96 1.99 -0.50
N ILE A 154 8.63 2.34 -1.74
CA ILE A 154 7.37 3.00 -2.05
C ILE A 154 6.15 2.17 -1.64
N ILE A 155 6.23 0.84 -1.74
CA ILE A 155 5.15 -0.07 -1.36
C ILE A 155 4.96 -0.02 0.16
N HIS A 156 6.05 -0.14 0.92
CA HIS A 156 6.03 -0.04 2.37
C HIS A 156 5.48 1.30 2.86
N LEU A 157 5.99 2.39 2.28
CA LEU A 157 5.55 3.75 2.61
C LEU A 157 4.07 3.97 2.28
N THR A 158 3.59 3.45 1.16
CA THR A 158 2.19 3.56 0.76
C THR A 158 1.27 2.78 1.69
N ILE A 159 1.63 1.54 2.05
CA ILE A 159 0.82 0.72 2.97
C ILE A 159 0.82 1.33 4.38
N SER A 160 1.97 1.80 4.86
CA SER A 160 2.08 2.49 6.16
C SER A 160 1.22 3.76 6.18
N ALA A 161 1.32 4.60 5.14
CA ALA A 161 0.50 5.80 5.00
C ALA A 161 -1.01 5.48 4.96
N TYR A 162 -1.40 4.40 4.28
CA TYR A 162 -2.78 3.93 4.26
C TYR A 162 -3.25 3.47 5.65
N ALA A 163 -2.43 2.71 6.38
CA ALA A 163 -2.73 2.31 7.75
C ALA A 163 -2.93 3.53 8.67
N HIS A 164 -2.08 4.54 8.58
CA HIS A 164 -2.26 5.80 9.32
C HIS A 164 -3.52 6.57 8.90
N ALA A 165 -3.89 6.55 7.62
CA ALA A 165 -5.14 7.15 7.16
C ALA A 165 -6.38 6.43 7.72
N LEU A 166 -6.32 5.11 7.91
CA LEU A 166 -7.37 4.32 8.58
C LEU A 166 -7.44 4.63 10.08
N LEU A 167 -6.28 4.73 10.75
CA LEU A 167 -6.19 5.09 12.16
C LEU A 167 -6.82 6.45 12.46
N ARG A 168 -6.64 7.44 11.59
CA ARG A 168 -7.28 8.76 11.71
C ARG A 168 -8.81 8.73 11.62
N GLN A 169 -9.38 7.65 11.10
CA GLN A 169 -10.83 7.45 10.98
C GLN A 169 -11.36 6.47 12.03
N ASP A 170 -10.53 6.12 13.02
CA ASP A 170 -10.84 5.09 14.02
C ASP A 170 -11.20 3.71 13.41
N CYS A 171 -10.73 3.44 12.19
CA CYS A 171 -10.88 2.14 11.54
C CYS A 171 -9.77 1.19 12.02
N THR A 172 -9.74 0.93 13.33
CA THR A 172 -8.65 0.20 14.02
C THR A 172 -8.61 -1.27 13.67
N ILE A 173 -9.74 -1.90 13.38
CA ILE A 173 -9.81 -3.33 12.99
C ILE A 173 -9.17 -3.53 11.61
N THR A 174 -9.51 -2.67 10.64
CA THR A 174 -8.92 -2.76 9.30
C THR A 174 -7.46 -2.33 9.31
N ALA A 175 -7.10 -1.30 10.09
CA ALA A 175 -5.72 -0.90 10.28
C ALA A 175 -4.87 -2.05 10.85
N PHE A 176 -5.38 -2.79 11.84
CA PHE A 176 -4.70 -3.95 12.42
C PHE A 176 -4.34 -5.00 11.35
N GLU A 177 -5.30 -5.39 10.51
CA GLU A 177 -5.04 -6.36 9.44
C GLU A 177 -4.06 -5.81 8.39
N VAL A 178 -4.17 -4.53 8.03
CA VAL A 178 -3.22 -3.89 7.09
C VAL A 178 -1.80 -3.86 7.64
N LEU A 179 -1.63 -3.55 8.93
CA LEU A 179 -0.33 -3.51 9.59
C LEU A 179 0.28 -4.92 9.69
N LYS A 180 -0.53 -5.95 9.94
CA LYS A 180 -0.08 -7.34 9.88
C LYS A 180 0.45 -7.73 8.49
N ILE A 181 -0.17 -7.25 7.41
CA ILE A 181 0.39 -7.45 6.06
C ILE A 181 1.75 -6.78 5.97
N LEU A 182 1.85 -5.53 6.41
CA LEU A 182 3.07 -4.74 6.27
C LEU A 182 4.25 -5.38 7.02
N PHE A 183 4.00 -5.86 8.24
CA PHE A 183 4.99 -6.60 9.01
C PHE A 183 5.41 -7.92 8.33
N ASN A 184 4.45 -8.61 7.69
CA ASN A 184 4.74 -9.83 6.93
C ASN A 184 5.60 -9.59 5.69
N LEU A 185 5.58 -8.38 5.10
CA LEU A 185 6.40 -8.07 3.93
C LEU A 185 7.89 -8.04 4.26
N ASP A 186 8.23 -7.52 5.44
CA ASP A 186 9.59 -7.42 5.93
C ASP A 186 9.63 -7.54 7.46
N SER A 187 10.20 -8.64 7.96
CA SER A 187 10.29 -8.94 9.38
C SER A 187 11.25 -8.04 10.14
N SER A 188 12.08 -7.24 9.46
CA SER A 188 12.99 -6.27 10.08
C SER A 188 12.28 -5.03 10.62
N ASP A 189 10.97 -4.91 10.39
CA ASP A 189 10.12 -3.78 10.79
C ASP A 189 10.71 -2.38 10.52
N PRO A 190 11.08 -2.06 9.25
CA PRO A 190 11.74 -0.80 8.90
C PRO A 190 10.83 0.43 9.05
N THR A 191 9.52 0.23 9.15
CA THR A 191 8.53 1.31 9.29
C THR A 191 7.91 1.36 10.69
N HIS A 192 8.47 0.63 11.67
CA HIS A 192 8.03 0.59 13.06
C HIS A 192 6.52 0.26 13.21
N THR A 193 6.06 -0.69 12.40
CA THR A 193 4.68 -1.16 12.37
C THR A 193 4.27 -1.86 13.65
N LEU A 194 5.21 -2.50 14.35
CA LEU A 194 4.92 -3.29 15.54
C LEU A 194 4.20 -2.46 16.61
N PHE A 195 4.66 -1.22 16.84
CA PHE A 195 4.01 -0.30 17.78
C PHE A 195 2.54 -0.01 17.40
N ASN A 196 2.27 0.16 16.11
CA ASN A 196 0.91 0.40 15.63
C ASN A 196 0.03 -0.85 15.74
N ILE A 197 0.61 -2.05 15.59
CA ILE A 197 -0.08 -3.34 15.79
C ILE A 197 -0.51 -3.47 17.25
N GLU A 198 0.39 -3.22 18.20
CA GLU A 198 0.09 -3.23 19.64
C GLU A 198 -1.05 -2.26 19.98
N TYR A 199 -0.95 -1.01 19.49
CA TYR A 199 -1.99 -0.01 19.70
C TYR A 199 -3.36 -0.46 19.17
N CYS A 200 -3.41 -0.98 17.94
CA CYS A 200 -4.67 -1.44 17.36
C CYS A 200 -5.23 -2.66 18.08
N GLY A 201 -4.38 -3.62 18.46
CA GLY A 201 -4.79 -4.85 19.13
C GLY A 201 -5.37 -4.58 20.52
N LEU A 202 -4.73 -3.71 21.30
CA LEU A 202 -5.23 -3.27 22.61
C LEU A 202 -6.53 -2.47 22.47
N LYS A 203 -6.60 -1.53 21.53
CA LYS A 203 -7.79 -0.70 21.30
C LYS A 203 -9.02 -1.51 20.88
N ASN A 204 -8.81 -2.63 20.16
CA ASN A 204 -9.89 -3.52 19.73
C ASN A 204 -10.18 -4.68 20.70
N ALA A 205 -9.55 -4.72 21.88
CA ALA A 205 -9.65 -5.83 22.84
C ALA A 205 -9.37 -7.22 22.24
N CYS A 206 -8.49 -7.29 21.23
CA CYS A 206 -8.13 -8.53 20.53
C CYS A 206 -6.96 -9.23 21.22
N PHE A 207 -7.08 -9.50 22.53
CA PHE A 207 -5.97 -9.94 23.38
C PHE A 207 -5.38 -11.29 22.97
N SER A 208 -6.21 -12.29 22.67
CA SER A 208 -5.76 -13.64 22.27
C SER A 208 -4.96 -13.63 20.97
N LYS A 209 -5.47 -12.95 19.94
CA LYS A 209 -4.77 -12.81 18.65
C LYS A 209 -3.48 -12.00 18.79
N LEU A 210 -3.50 -10.99 19.66
CA LEU A 210 -2.33 -10.16 19.90
C LEU A 210 -1.25 -10.95 20.64
N SER A 211 -1.59 -11.72 21.68
CA SER A 211 -0.62 -12.56 22.40
C SER A 211 0.02 -13.60 21.48
N GLU A 212 -0.78 -14.31 20.67
CA GLU A 212 -0.27 -15.28 19.68
C GLU A 212 0.70 -14.63 18.70
N LEU A 213 0.37 -13.43 18.21
CA LEU A 213 1.24 -12.67 17.30
C LEU A 213 2.54 -12.26 18.00
N LEU A 214 2.46 -11.74 19.23
CA LEU A 214 3.63 -11.30 19.99
C LEU A 214 4.54 -12.47 20.43
N ASP A 215 3.99 -13.67 20.60
CA ASP A 215 4.75 -14.90 20.85
C ASP A 215 5.42 -15.43 19.60
N ALA A 216 4.82 -15.20 18.43
CA ALA A 216 5.37 -15.60 17.15
C ALA A 216 6.54 -14.71 16.67
N LEU A 217 6.68 -13.48 17.20
CA LEU A 217 7.73 -12.54 16.80
C LEU A 217 9.15 -13.11 16.94
N PRO A 218 10.13 -12.64 16.13
CA PRO A 218 11.54 -12.96 16.36
C PRO A 218 11.98 -12.59 17.78
N SER A 219 12.91 -13.36 18.36
CA SER A 219 13.36 -13.22 19.74
C SER A 219 13.84 -11.81 20.10
N GLU A 220 14.41 -11.10 19.14
CA GLU A 220 14.86 -9.71 19.30
C GLU A 220 13.71 -8.78 19.72
N TYR A 221 12.56 -8.88 19.03
CA TYR A 221 11.39 -8.05 19.31
C TYR A 221 10.63 -8.44 20.57
N GLN A 222 10.69 -9.72 20.96
CA GLN A 222 9.99 -10.19 22.17
C GLN A 222 10.52 -9.57 23.46
N THR A 223 11.79 -9.16 23.48
CA THR A 223 12.43 -8.54 24.65
C THR A 223 12.15 -7.04 24.80
N LEU A 224 11.46 -6.43 23.82
CA LEU A 224 11.21 -5.00 23.85
C LEU A 224 10.26 -4.64 25.00
N PRO A 225 10.52 -3.54 25.77
CA PRO A 225 9.71 -3.18 26.93
C PRO A 225 8.22 -2.96 26.62
N ASN A 226 7.92 -2.36 25.47
CA ASN A 226 6.54 -2.20 24.98
C ASN A 226 5.87 -3.55 24.77
N VAL A 227 6.54 -4.50 24.11
CA VAL A 227 5.99 -5.83 23.83
C VAL A 227 5.74 -6.60 25.12
N LEU A 228 6.68 -6.57 26.07
CA LEU A 228 6.52 -7.21 27.38
C LEU A 228 5.34 -6.61 28.16
N TYR A 229 5.20 -5.28 28.13
CA TYR A 229 4.09 -4.60 28.78
C TYR A 229 2.75 -4.96 28.12
N THR A 230 2.69 -4.94 26.79
CA THR A 230 1.51 -5.32 26.01
C THR A 230 1.11 -6.77 26.27
N LYS A 231 2.08 -7.71 26.34
CA LYS A 231 1.82 -9.11 26.72
C LYS A 231 1.22 -9.21 28.12
N ALA A 232 1.78 -8.51 29.11
CA ALA A 232 1.26 -8.51 30.47
C ALA A 232 -0.18 -7.96 30.55
N LEU A 233 -0.50 -6.93 29.76
CA LEU A 233 -1.88 -6.44 29.62
C LEU A 233 -2.79 -7.50 28.98
N CYS A 234 -2.33 -8.16 27.91
CA CYS A 234 -3.11 -9.20 27.25
C CYS A 234 -3.43 -10.37 28.19
N THR A 235 -2.46 -10.83 28.99
CA THR A 235 -2.69 -11.89 29.99
C THR A 235 -3.66 -11.43 31.07
N PHE A 236 -3.49 -10.21 31.59
CA PHE A 236 -4.38 -9.67 32.61
C PHE A 236 -5.85 -9.57 32.15
N TYR A 237 -6.08 -9.08 30.93
CA TYR A 237 -7.44 -8.97 30.37
C TYR A 237 -7.99 -10.27 29.78
N ALA A 238 -7.16 -11.28 29.52
CA ALA A 238 -7.60 -12.60 29.09
C ALA A 238 -8.15 -13.45 30.26
N ASP A 239 -7.64 -13.21 31.48
CA ASP A 239 -8.06 -13.91 32.70
C ASP A 239 -9.37 -13.37 33.30
N THR A 240 -9.85 -12.19 32.86
CA THR A 240 -11.08 -11.52 33.31
C THR A 240 -12.26 -11.80 32.39
#